data_AF-A0A9D5IKC9-F1
#
_entry.id   AF-A0A9D5IKC9-F1
#
_cell.length_a   1.000
_cell.length_b   1.000
_cell.length_c   1.000
_cell.angle_alpha   90.00
_cell.angle_beta   90.00
_cell.angle_gamma   90.00
#
_symmetry.space_group_name_H-M   'P 1'
#
loop_
_entity.id
_entity.type
_entity.pdbx_description
1 polymer ?
#
loop_
_entity_poly.entity_id
_entity_poly.type
_entity_poly.pdbx_seq_one_letter_code
_entity_poly.pdbx_strand_id
1 'polypeptide(L)'
;MIAYLSHDQVNRTLVRRMARRLGLDLVVLSLKEADQAVAADLLVLDLDSLPSDTRSKLFLRVGNGELRSGVAVHSYHLTSSEARTLQVAGVRVTRRLTAAVFVVRKLAVA
;
A
#
# COMPACT_ATOMS: atom_id res chain seq x y z
N MET A 1 -8.90 -10.27 -2.14
CA MET A 1 -8.03 -9.75 -3.21
C MET A 1 -7.12 -8.64 -2.69
N ILE A 2 -5.83 -8.66 -3.07
CA ILE A 2 -4.84 -7.60 -2.78
C ILE A 2 -4.62 -6.76 -4.04
N ALA A 3 -4.64 -5.43 -3.92
CA ALA A 3 -4.21 -4.53 -4.98
C ALA A 3 -2.83 -3.94 -4.66
N TYR A 4 -1.91 -3.99 -5.61
CA TYR A 4 -0.60 -3.36 -5.51
C TYR A 4 -0.44 -2.26 -6.54
N LEU A 5 -0.18 -1.04 -6.10
CA LEU A 5 -0.04 0.14 -6.95
C LEU A 5 1.40 0.65 -6.90
N SER A 6 2.02 0.76 -8.07
CA SER A 6 3.37 1.31 -8.25
C SER A 6 3.57 1.79 -9.68
N HIS A 7 4.42 2.78 -9.92
CA HIS A 7 4.92 3.09 -11.26
C HIS A 7 6.17 2.31 -11.65
N ASP A 8 6.85 1.71 -10.68
CA ASP A 8 8.13 1.06 -10.86
C ASP A 8 7.94 -0.37 -11.43
N GLN A 9 8.48 -0.63 -12.62
CA GLN A 9 8.36 -1.91 -13.29
C GLN A 9 9.09 -3.06 -12.56
N VAL A 10 10.19 -2.74 -11.86
CA VAL A 10 10.95 -3.71 -11.07
C VAL A 10 10.10 -4.16 -9.88
N ASN A 11 9.52 -3.22 -9.15
CA ASN A 11 8.64 -3.52 -8.02
C ASN A 11 7.38 -4.27 -8.46
N ARG A 12 6.77 -3.90 -9.60
CA ARG A 12 5.64 -4.65 -10.20
C ARG A 12 6.03 -6.08 -10.60
N THR A 13 7.26 -6.31 -11.02
CA THR A 13 7.73 -7.67 -11.35
C THR A 13 7.99 -8.47 -10.08
N LEU A 14 8.63 -7.84 -9.09
CA LEU A 14 8.96 -8.43 -7.81
C LEU A 14 7.69 -8.84 -7.04
N VAL A 15 6.70 -7.95 -6.95
CA VAL A 15 5.44 -8.20 -6.24
C VAL A 15 4.68 -9.39 -6.86
N ARG A 16 4.67 -9.53 -8.19
CA ARG A 16 4.02 -10.66 -8.88
C ARG A 16 4.70 -11.98 -8.56
N ARG A 17 6.04 -12.00 -8.52
CA ARG A 17 6.81 -13.19 -8.14
C ARG A 17 6.53 -13.58 -6.70
N MET A 18 6.48 -12.60 -5.80
CA MET A 18 6.15 -12.81 -4.38
C MET A 18 4.74 -13.35 -4.22
N ALA A 19 3.74 -12.74 -4.87
CA ALA A 19 2.36 -13.20 -4.83
C ALA A 19 2.21 -14.63 -5.32
N ARG A 20 2.82 -14.97 -6.47
CA ARG A 20 2.82 -16.34 -7.00
C ARG A 20 3.44 -17.32 -6.03
N ARG A 21 4.60 -16.98 -5.44
CA ARG A 21 5.29 -17.84 -4.46
C ARG A 21 4.47 -18.07 -3.20
N LEU A 22 3.70 -17.07 -2.78
CA LEU A 22 2.90 -17.09 -1.54
C LEU A 22 1.46 -17.57 -1.78
N GLY A 23 1.05 -17.87 -3.02
CA GLY A 23 -0.32 -18.22 -3.35
C GLY A 23 -1.33 -17.09 -3.11
N LEU A 24 -0.90 -15.83 -3.21
CA LEU A 24 -1.76 -14.67 -2.96
C LEU A 24 -2.52 -14.27 -4.23
N ASP A 25 -3.80 -13.98 -4.06
CA ASP A 25 -4.63 -13.30 -5.05
C ASP A 25 -4.27 -11.80 -5.06
N LEU A 26 -3.42 -11.40 -6.01
CA LEU A 26 -2.87 -10.06 -6.13
C LEU A 26 -3.03 -9.52 -7.56
N VAL A 27 -3.62 -8.32 -7.65
CA VAL A 27 -3.66 -7.51 -8.87
C VAL A 27 -2.62 -6.40 -8.78
N VAL A 28 -1.88 -6.18 -9.88
CA VAL A 28 -0.93 -5.06 -9.99
C VAL A 28 -1.56 -3.99 -10.86
N LEU A 29 -1.69 -2.79 -10.29
CA LEU A 29 -2.34 -1.64 -10.91
C LEU A 29 -1.34 -0.51 -11.18
N SER A 30 -1.60 0.22 -12.25
CA SER A 30 -1.03 1.55 -12.48
C SER A 30 -1.87 2.64 -11.82
N LEU A 31 -1.35 3.88 -11.71
CA LEU A 31 -2.17 4.99 -11.20
C LEU A 31 -3.43 5.26 -12.04
N LYS A 32 -3.40 4.97 -13.35
CA LYS A 32 -4.58 5.11 -14.21
C LYS A 32 -5.68 4.12 -13.86
N GLU A 33 -5.34 3.06 -13.13
CA GLU A 33 -6.25 1.99 -12.69
C GLU A 33 -6.51 2.08 -11.19
N ALA A 34 -6.14 3.20 -10.53
CA ALA A 34 -6.27 3.36 -9.08
C ALA A 34 -7.71 3.19 -8.59
N ASP A 35 -8.71 3.56 -9.39
CA ASP A 35 -10.13 3.39 -9.05
C ASP A 35 -10.52 1.91 -8.88
N GLN A 36 -9.81 0.99 -9.52
CA GLN A 36 -10.03 -0.45 -9.35
C GLN A 36 -9.56 -0.95 -7.97
N ALA A 37 -8.71 -0.18 -7.27
CA ALA A 37 -8.24 -0.54 -5.93
C ALA A 37 -9.35 -0.48 -4.87
N VAL A 38 -10.46 0.20 -5.14
CA VAL A 38 -11.60 0.33 -4.21
C VAL A 38 -12.23 -1.03 -3.87
N ALA A 39 -12.13 -2.01 -4.79
CA ALA A 39 -12.66 -3.36 -4.58
C ALA A 39 -11.70 -4.29 -3.80
N ALA A 40 -10.50 -3.85 -3.44
CA ALA A 40 -9.52 -4.68 -2.76
C ALA A 40 -9.67 -4.65 -1.23
N ASP A 41 -9.48 -5.81 -0.59
CA ASP A 41 -9.44 -5.93 0.87
C ASP A 41 -8.19 -5.25 1.47
N LEU A 42 -7.09 -5.28 0.69
CA LEU A 42 -5.81 -4.68 1.02
C LEU A 42 -5.27 -3.90 -0.18
N LEU A 43 -5.02 -2.61 0.02
CA LEU A 43 -4.31 -1.76 -0.93
C LEU A 43 -2.87 -1.56 -0.47
N VAL A 44 -1.91 -2.01 -1.29
CA VAL A 44 -0.49 -1.84 -1.08
C VAL A 44 0.06 -0.76 -2.02
N LEU A 45 0.76 0.23 -1.48
CA LEU A 45 1.27 1.36 -2.26
C LEU A 45 2.79 1.46 -2.16
N ASP A 46 3.42 1.66 -3.31
CA ASP A 46 4.83 2.03 -3.44
C ASP A 46 4.96 3.55 -3.46
N LEU A 47 5.17 4.18 -2.30
CA LEU A 47 5.16 5.64 -2.20
C LEU A 47 6.33 6.30 -2.90
N ASP A 48 7.46 5.61 -3.05
CA ASP A 48 8.62 6.15 -3.75
C ASP A 48 8.36 6.32 -5.24
N SER A 49 7.46 5.51 -5.79
CA SER A 49 7.05 5.57 -7.20
C SER A 49 5.91 6.55 -7.47
N LEU A 50 5.29 7.12 -6.44
CA LEU A 50 4.16 8.04 -6.59
C LEU A 50 4.63 9.48 -6.82
N PRO A 51 3.98 10.22 -7.73
CA PRO A 51 4.14 11.67 -7.81
C PRO A 51 3.80 12.33 -6.47
N SER A 52 4.48 13.43 -6.14
CA SER A 52 4.28 14.18 -4.89
C SER A 52 2.81 14.52 -4.65
N ASP A 53 2.11 14.96 -5.68
CA ASP A 53 0.72 15.40 -5.57
C ASP A 53 -0.22 14.23 -5.29
N THR A 54 0.03 13.08 -5.92
CA THR A 54 -0.71 11.84 -5.67
C THR A 54 -0.46 11.37 -4.24
N ARG A 55 0.78 11.44 -3.78
CA ARG A 55 1.17 11.09 -2.42
C ARG A 55 0.49 12.00 -1.39
N SER A 56 0.45 13.31 -1.61
CA SER A 56 -0.25 14.27 -0.75
C SER A 56 -1.76 14.01 -0.68
N LYS A 57 -2.40 13.75 -1.82
CA LYS A 57 -3.83 13.39 -1.87
C LYS A 57 -4.11 12.09 -1.11
N LEU A 58 -3.26 11.10 -1.25
CA LEU A 58 -3.36 9.86 -0.48
C LEU A 58 -3.26 10.13 1.03
N PHE A 59 -2.28 10.92 1.47
CA PHE A 59 -2.14 11.28 2.89
C PHE A 59 -3.38 12.00 3.43
N LEU A 60 -3.99 12.90 2.67
CA LEU A 60 -5.24 13.56 3.06
C LEU A 60 -6.38 12.56 3.23
N ARG A 61 -6.55 11.63 2.27
CA ARG A 61 -7.59 10.60 2.35
C ARG A 61 -7.38 9.63 3.51
N VAL A 62 -6.12 9.27 3.78
CA VAL A 62 -5.73 8.50 4.97
C VAL A 62 -6.08 9.27 6.25
N GLY A 63 -5.69 10.54 6.34
CA GLY A 63 -5.96 11.40 7.50
C GLY A 63 -7.45 11.62 7.77
N ASN A 64 -8.26 11.65 6.71
CA ASN A 64 -9.73 11.78 6.79
C ASN A 64 -10.45 10.45 7.10
N GLY A 65 -9.74 9.32 7.18
CA GLY A 65 -10.35 7.99 7.38
C GLY A 65 -11.18 7.50 6.20
N GLU A 66 -10.96 8.04 4.99
CA GLU A 66 -11.72 7.68 3.79
C GLU A 66 -11.32 6.31 3.22
N LEU A 67 -10.14 5.81 3.60
CA LEU A 67 -9.64 4.50 3.18
C LEU A 67 -10.11 3.44 4.17
N ARG A 68 -11.24 2.80 3.83
CA ARG A 68 -11.86 1.73 4.64
C ARG A 68 -11.20 0.36 4.45
N SER A 69 -10.49 0.14 3.35
CA SER A 69 -9.71 -1.08 3.11
C SER A 69 -8.40 -1.05 3.89
N GLY A 70 -7.85 -2.22 4.24
CA GLY A 70 -6.53 -2.26 4.88
C GLY A 70 -5.52 -1.58 3.95
N VAL A 71 -4.85 -0.52 4.38
CA VAL A 71 -3.81 0.13 3.58
C VAL A 71 -2.45 -0.26 4.12
N ALA A 72 -1.56 -0.65 3.21
CA ALA A 72 -0.15 -0.82 3.49
C ALA A 72 0.67 0.00 2.51
N VAL A 73 1.80 0.50 2.97
CA VAL A 73 2.74 1.26 2.14
C VAL A 73 4.14 0.75 2.35
N HIS A 74 4.95 0.87 1.31
CA HIS A 74 6.39 0.77 1.43
C HIS A 74 7.11 1.95 0.79
N SER A 75 8.21 2.36 1.42
CA SER A 75 9.05 3.48 0.99
C SER A 75 10.39 3.45 1.69
N TYR A 76 11.45 3.74 0.95
CA TYR A 76 12.78 3.97 1.47
C TYR A 76 12.96 5.39 2.04
N HIS A 77 12.10 6.33 1.66
CA HIS A 77 12.27 7.77 1.89
C HIS A 77 11.28 8.39 2.88
N LEU A 78 10.44 7.60 3.54
CA LEU A 78 9.58 8.11 4.61
C LEU A 78 10.42 8.59 5.80
N THR A 79 10.15 9.81 6.25
CA THR A 79 10.63 10.31 7.53
C THR A 79 9.91 9.60 8.67
N SER A 80 10.50 9.63 9.89
CA SER A 80 9.88 9.04 11.07
C SER A 80 8.54 9.69 11.42
N SER A 81 8.37 10.99 11.16
CA SER A 81 7.12 11.71 11.38
C SER A 81 6.04 11.26 10.40
N GLU A 82 6.33 11.18 9.10
CA GLU A 82 5.38 10.70 8.09
C GLU A 82 4.95 9.25 8.35
N ALA A 83 5.92 8.38 8.69
CA ALA A 83 5.64 6.99 9.04
C ALA A 83 4.70 6.89 10.26
N ARG A 84 4.92 7.71 11.29
CA ARG A 84 4.07 7.75 12.48
C ARG A 84 2.66 8.24 12.15
N THR A 85 2.53 9.29 11.34
CA THR A 85 1.23 9.82 10.90
C THR A 85 0.41 8.74 10.19
N LEU A 86 1.04 8.00 9.28
CA LEU A 86 0.41 6.87 8.59
C LEU A 86 -0.03 5.77 9.55
N GLN A 87 0.86 5.37 10.48
CA GLN A 87 0.57 4.32 11.45
C GLN A 87 -0.59 4.68 12.38
N VAL A 88 -0.67 5.93 12.86
CA VAL A 88 -1.78 6.41 13.68
C VAL A 88 -3.10 6.36 12.91
N ALA A 89 -3.07 6.61 11.60
CA ALA A 89 -4.22 6.47 10.73
C ALA A 89 -4.53 5.01 10.31
N GLY A 90 -3.89 4.02 10.95
CA GLY A 90 -4.12 2.59 10.69
C GLY A 90 -3.41 2.04 9.45
N VAL A 91 -2.55 2.82 8.81
CA VAL A 91 -1.78 2.37 7.65
C VAL A 91 -0.55 1.59 8.09
N ARG A 92 -0.35 0.41 7.49
CA ARG A 92 0.88 -0.38 7.73
C ARG A 92 2.02 0.22 6.93
N VAL A 93 3.14 0.47 7.59
CA VAL A 93 4.32 1.07 6.95
C VAL A 93 5.47 0.08 7.02
N THR A 94 6.06 -0.26 5.88
CA THR A 94 7.33 -1.00 5.80
C THR A 94 8.36 -0.18 5.04
N ARG A 95 9.65 -0.35 5.36
CA ARG A 95 10.70 0.34 4.60
C ARG A 95 10.96 -0.29 3.23
N ARG A 96 10.76 -1.61 3.12
CA ARG A 96 11.09 -2.40 1.93
C ARG A 96 9.87 -3.20 1.47
N LEU A 97 9.79 -3.42 0.17
CA LEU A 97 8.88 -4.41 -0.41
C LEU A 97 9.29 -5.82 0.05
N THR A 98 8.56 -6.34 1.02
CA THR A 98 8.76 -7.67 1.61
C THR A 98 7.41 -8.32 1.88
N ALA A 99 7.39 -9.63 2.16
CA ALA A 99 6.13 -10.36 2.38
C ALA A 99 5.30 -9.77 3.54
N ALA A 100 5.96 -9.09 4.48
CA ALA A 100 5.31 -8.40 5.59
C ALA A 100 4.27 -7.36 5.15
N VAL A 101 4.42 -6.77 3.96
CA VAL A 101 3.47 -5.76 3.44
C VAL A 101 2.09 -6.37 3.14
N PHE A 102 2.03 -7.68 2.89
CA PHE A 102 0.79 -8.40 2.58
C PHE A 102 0.09 -8.99 3.82
N VAL A 103 0.73 -8.95 4.99
CA VAL A 103 0.19 -9.59 6.19
C VAL A 103 -0.98 -8.75 6.72
N VAL A 104 -2.17 -9.33 6.69
CA VAL A 104 -3.36 -8.76 7.33
C VAL A 104 -3.35 -9.15 8.81
N ARG A 105 -2.94 -8.23 9.69
CA ARG A 105 -3.32 -8.35 11.11
C ARG A 105 -4.79 -7.97 11.22
N LYS A 106 -5.63 -8.91 11.69
CA LYS A 106 -6.92 -8.55 12.27
C LYS A 106 -6.64 -7.57 13.40
N LEU A 107 -7.17 -6.35 13.30
CA LEU A 107 -7.29 -5.50 14.48
C LEU A 107 -8.19 -6.29 15.44
N ALA A 108 -7.67 -6.64 16.61
CA ALA A 108 -8.52 -7.03 17.71
C ALA A 108 -9.38 -5.80 18.01
N VAL A 109 -10.67 -5.89 17.70
CA VAL A 109 -11.65 -4.94 18.21
C VAL A 109 -11.71 -5.23 19.71
N ALA A 110 -11.22 -4.27 20.51
CA ALA A 110 -11.42 -4.25 21.95
C ALA A 110 -12.84 -3.77 22.27
#